data_AF-A0A975BNI2-F1
#
_entry.id   AF-A0A975BNI2-F1
#
_cell.length_a   1.000
_cell.length_b   1.000
_cell.length_c   1.000
_cell.angle_alpha   90.00
_cell.angle_beta   90.00
_cell.angle_gamma   90.00
#
_symmetry.space_group_name_H-M   'P 1'
#
loop_
_entity.id
_entity.type
_entity.pdbx_description
1 polymer ?
#
loop_
_entity_poly.entity_id
_entity_poly.type
_entity_poly.pdbx_seq_one_letter_code
_entity_poly.pdbx_strand_id
1 'polypeptide(L)'
;MNVSAKKLHSCNYRAYSRNKEEAPIKYADLNTENYHDGKMCNISESGMYFESGNNSLRRGSEVCIKMVDSADIHSPEACDGYRAEVMWCRKISENKTDPSYGVGVRFMLNICDQCGKTVPYTEIQRTDDFLFLCPTCFQRLKSLPDGKLKGTLENYLMGNVI
;
A
#
# COMPACT_ATOMS: atom_id res chain seq x y z
N MET A 1 -28.39 -43.68 11.47
CA MET A 1 -27.15 -42.93 11.74
C MET A 1 -26.96 -41.92 10.61
N ASN A 2 -27.37 -40.67 10.78
CA ASN A 2 -27.20 -39.62 9.78
C ASN A 2 -26.22 -38.59 10.31
N VAL A 3 -25.01 -38.58 9.74
CA VAL A 3 -24.01 -37.55 10.00
C VAL A 3 -24.36 -36.34 9.15
N SER A 4 -24.92 -35.33 9.81
CA SER A 4 -25.17 -34.02 9.22
C SER A 4 -23.83 -33.34 8.93
N ALA A 5 -23.58 -33.01 7.66
CA ALA A 5 -22.41 -32.27 7.23
C ALA A 5 -22.40 -30.88 7.89
N LYS A 6 -21.43 -30.62 8.77
CA LYS A 6 -21.22 -29.30 9.34
C LYS A 6 -20.83 -28.34 8.22
N LYS A 7 -21.71 -27.36 7.98
CA LYS A 7 -21.48 -26.20 7.11
C LYS A 7 -20.24 -25.47 7.65
N LEU A 8 -19.14 -25.51 6.88
CA LEU A 8 -17.91 -24.81 7.22
C LEU A 8 -18.22 -23.31 7.18
N HIS A 9 -18.20 -22.67 8.35
CA HIS A 9 -18.36 -21.22 8.47
C HIS A 9 -17.14 -20.57 7.79
N SER A 10 -17.32 -20.06 6.58
CA SER A 10 -16.32 -19.21 5.92
C SER A 10 -16.30 -17.89 6.67
N CYS A 11 -15.46 -17.79 7.70
CA CYS A 11 -15.13 -16.51 8.30
C CYS A 11 -14.30 -15.72 7.28
N ASN A 12 -14.96 -14.86 6.51
CA ASN A 12 -14.31 -13.78 5.81
C ASN A 12 -13.76 -12.80 6.87
N TYR A 13 -12.50 -12.98 7.29
CA TYR A 13 -11.77 -12.09 8.20
C TYR A 13 -11.45 -10.72 7.56
N ARG A 14 -12.37 -10.14 6.79
CA ARG A 14 -12.12 -8.92 6.00
C ARG A 14 -13.09 -7.83 6.42
N ALA A 15 -12.53 -6.69 6.83
CA ALA A 15 -13.29 -5.52 7.26
C ALA A 15 -13.99 -4.79 6.09
N TYR A 16 -13.51 -4.97 4.85
CA TYR A 16 -14.02 -4.27 3.67
C TYR A 16 -14.39 -5.24 2.53
N SER A 17 -15.50 -4.96 1.85
CA SER A 17 -15.88 -5.64 0.61
C SER A 17 -14.91 -5.29 -0.51
N ARG A 18 -14.70 -6.22 -1.45
CA ARG A 18 -13.88 -5.99 -2.64
C ARG A 18 -14.75 -5.89 -3.88
N ASN A 19 -14.54 -4.84 -4.66
CA ASN A 19 -15.12 -4.71 -5.98
C ASN A 19 -14.27 -5.51 -6.95
N LYS A 20 -14.92 -6.38 -7.74
CA LYS A 20 -14.26 -7.06 -8.85
C LYS A 20 -14.14 -6.06 -9.98
N GLU A 21 -12.97 -5.47 -10.09
CA GLU A 21 -12.61 -4.51 -11.12
C GLU A 21 -11.27 -4.94 -11.70
N GLU A 22 -11.20 -4.99 -13.02
CA GLU A 22 -9.99 -5.31 -13.74
C GLU A 22 -9.49 -4.07 -14.46
N ALA A 23 -8.24 -3.70 -14.22
CA ALA A 23 -7.62 -2.55 -14.86
C ALA A 23 -6.11 -2.78 -15.05
N PRO A 24 -5.52 -2.28 -16.15
CA PRO A 24 -4.08 -2.22 -16.27
C PRO A 24 -3.51 -1.26 -15.22
N ILE A 25 -2.42 -1.69 -14.57
CA ILE A 25 -1.68 -0.87 -13.62
C ILE A 25 -0.19 -0.85 -13.98
N LYS A 26 0.50 0.18 -13.52
CA LYS A 26 1.96 0.17 -13.41
C LYS A 26 2.34 0.24 -11.96
N TYR A 27 3.38 -0.49 -11.57
CA TYR A 27 3.90 -0.42 -10.21
C TYR A 27 5.42 -0.38 -10.19
N ALA A 28 5.98 0.20 -9.14
CA ALA A 28 7.42 0.24 -8.89
C ALA A 28 7.70 0.09 -7.40
N ASP A 29 8.87 -0.43 -7.04
CA ASP A 29 9.38 -0.31 -5.68
C ASP A 29 9.50 1.18 -5.32
N LEU A 30 9.25 1.52 -4.05
CA LEU A 30 9.32 2.91 -3.58
C LEU A 30 10.69 3.52 -3.91
N ASN A 31 10.69 4.74 -4.45
CA ASN A 31 11.87 5.49 -4.89
C ASN A 31 12.65 4.88 -6.07
N THR A 32 12.04 3.94 -6.81
CA THR A 32 12.59 3.45 -8.07
C THR A 32 11.78 3.97 -9.24
N GLU A 33 12.44 4.16 -10.38
CA GLU A 33 11.79 4.46 -11.67
C GLU A 33 11.58 3.20 -12.51
N ASN A 34 11.82 2.02 -11.92
CA ASN A 34 11.68 0.72 -12.59
C ASN A 34 10.21 0.28 -12.53
N TYR A 35 9.41 0.82 -13.45
CA TYR A 35 8.01 0.44 -13.55
C TYR A 35 7.83 -0.93 -14.19
N HIS A 36 6.92 -1.70 -13.62
CA HIS A 36 6.47 -2.99 -14.09
C HIS A 36 4.98 -2.92 -14.42
N ASP A 37 4.57 -3.60 -15.47
CA ASP A 37 3.16 -3.76 -15.79
C ASP A 37 2.52 -4.79 -14.86
N GLY A 38 1.26 -4.56 -14.54
CA GLY A 38 0.44 -5.49 -13.78
C GLY A 38 -1.03 -5.36 -14.17
N LYS A 39 -1.83 -6.32 -13.70
CA LYS A 39 -3.27 -6.33 -13.89
C LYS A 39 -3.94 -6.32 -12.53
N MET A 40 -4.60 -5.21 -12.17
CA MET A 40 -5.51 -5.22 -11.02
C MET A 40 -6.66 -6.17 -11.32
N CYS A 41 -7.06 -6.96 -10.32
CA CYS A 41 -8.15 -7.93 -10.43
C CYS A 41 -9.26 -7.70 -9.38
N ASN A 42 -8.97 -6.96 -8.31
CA ASN A 42 -9.97 -6.39 -7.41
C ASN A 42 -9.35 -5.30 -6.53
N ILE A 43 -10.21 -4.40 -6.05
CA ILE A 43 -9.85 -3.28 -5.16
C ILE A 43 -10.87 -3.15 -4.02
N SER A 44 -10.42 -2.53 -2.94
CA SER A 44 -11.20 -2.14 -1.77
C SER A 44 -10.61 -0.85 -1.20
N GLU A 45 -11.30 -0.23 -0.24
CA GLU A 45 -10.82 0.96 0.48
C GLU A 45 -9.44 0.74 1.12
N SER A 46 -9.14 -0.49 1.57
CA SER A 46 -7.91 -0.78 2.30
C SER A 46 -6.78 -1.36 1.43
N GLY A 47 -7.00 -1.59 0.14
CA GLY A 47 -5.99 -2.23 -0.71
C GLY A 47 -6.57 -2.97 -1.92
N MET A 48 -5.68 -3.65 -2.64
CA MET A 48 -6.01 -4.33 -3.89
C MET A 48 -5.32 -5.69 -4.03
N TYR A 49 -5.77 -6.47 -5.01
CA TYR A 49 -5.08 -7.63 -5.55
C TYR A 49 -4.79 -7.39 -7.03
N PHE A 50 -3.55 -7.69 -7.43
CA PHE A 50 -3.13 -7.62 -8.82
C PHE A 50 -2.23 -8.79 -9.19
N GLU A 51 -2.09 -9.01 -10.49
CA GLU A 51 -1.22 -10.02 -11.08
C GLU A 51 -0.03 -9.36 -11.77
N SER A 52 1.13 -9.99 -11.64
CA SER A 52 2.39 -9.53 -12.21
C SER A 52 3.18 -10.68 -12.81
N GLY A 53 3.92 -10.41 -13.90
CA GLY A 53 4.92 -11.34 -14.44
C GLY A 53 6.25 -11.35 -13.65
N ASN A 54 6.41 -10.45 -12.67
CA ASN A 54 7.63 -10.30 -11.89
C ASN A 54 7.46 -10.79 -10.44
N ASN A 55 8.48 -11.47 -9.91
CA ASN A 55 8.53 -11.99 -8.55
C ASN A 55 9.35 -11.13 -7.57
N SER A 56 9.78 -9.94 -7.99
CA SER A 56 10.64 -9.04 -7.20
C SER A 56 9.99 -8.57 -5.90
N LEU A 57 8.66 -8.54 -5.84
CA LEU A 57 7.91 -8.03 -4.70
C LEU A 57 8.01 -8.94 -3.48
N ARG A 58 8.51 -8.38 -2.38
CA ARG A 58 8.69 -9.07 -1.10
C ARG A 58 7.63 -8.62 -0.11
N ARG A 59 7.18 -9.52 0.75
CA ARG A 59 6.28 -9.15 1.84
C ARG A 59 6.93 -8.08 2.73
N GLY A 60 6.17 -7.03 3.04
CA GLY A 60 6.60 -5.86 3.81
C GLY A 60 7.28 -4.77 2.98
N SER A 61 7.55 -4.99 1.68
CA SER A 61 8.08 -3.93 0.82
C SER A 61 6.99 -2.93 0.46
N GLU A 62 7.40 -1.69 0.20
CA GLU A 62 6.50 -0.62 -0.22
C GLU A 62 6.57 -0.42 -1.74
N VAL A 63 5.41 -0.26 -2.34
CA VAL A 63 5.25 -0.06 -3.78
C VAL A 63 4.39 1.16 -4.06
N CYS A 64 4.70 1.84 -5.16
CA CYS A 64 3.83 2.84 -5.76
C CYS A 64 3.08 2.18 -6.93
N ILE A 65 1.76 2.37 -6.98
CA ILE A 65 0.87 1.78 -7.99
C ILE A 65 0.12 2.90 -8.68
N LYS A 66 0.21 2.97 -10.01
CA LYS A 66 -0.54 3.90 -10.85
C LYS A 66 -1.57 3.12 -11.64
N MET A 67 -2.82 3.60 -11.62
CA MET A 67 -3.81 3.16 -12.60
C MET A 67 -3.41 3.72 -13.95
N VAL A 68 -3.42 2.89 -15.00
CA VAL A 68 -3.19 3.38 -16.36
C VAL A 68 -4.54 3.85 -16.89
N ASP A 69 -4.87 5.12 -16.66
CA ASP A 69 -5.99 5.74 -17.37
C ASP A 69 -5.61 5.89 -18.85
N SER A 70 -6.58 5.61 -19.73
CA SER A 70 -6.39 5.64 -21.18
C SER A 70 -6.24 7.06 -21.77
N ALA A 71 -6.01 8.08 -20.95
CA ALA A 71 -5.81 9.47 -21.37
C ALA A 71 -4.67 10.14 -20.56
N ASP A 72 -3.67 10.65 -21.28
CA ASP A 72 -2.61 11.57 -20.84
C ASP A 72 -1.51 11.05 -19.88
N ILE A 73 -0.66 10.19 -20.44
CA ILE A 73 0.74 10.04 -19.99
C ILE A 73 1.50 11.26 -20.51
N HIS A 74 1.75 12.30 -19.71
CA HIS A 74 2.95 13.17 -19.72
C HIS A 74 2.81 14.30 -18.67
N SER A 75 2.76 13.95 -17.38
CA SER A 75 3.17 14.89 -16.34
C SER A 75 4.00 14.16 -15.28
N PRO A 76 5.28 14.52 -15.09
CA PRO A 76 6.11 14.00 -14.00
C PRO A 76 5.65 14.47 -12.61
N GLU A 77 4.72 15.42 -12.54
CA GLU A 77 4.42 16.22 -11.35
C GLU A 77 3.14 15.80 -10.61
N ALA A 78 2.40 14.82 -11.13
CA ALA A 78 1.25 14.22 -10.45
C ALA A 78 1.46 12.72 -10.32
N CYS A 79 2.09 12.29 -9.22
CA CYS A 79 2.00 10.89 -8.84
C CYS A 79 0.66 10.67 -8.10
N ASP A 80 -0.45 10.69 -8.85
CA ASP A 80 -1.79 10.29 -8.39
C ASP A 80 -1.93 8.76 -8.29
N GLY A 81 -0.87 8.10 -7.80
CA GLY A 81 -0.84 6.66 -7.57
C GLY A 81 -1.09 6.31 -6.11
N TYR A 82 -1.46 5.07 -5.84
CA TYR A 82 -1.54 4.51 -4.49
C TYR A 82 -0.14 4.12 -3.99
N ARG A 83 0.22 4.48 -2.76
CA ARG A 83 1.33 3.84 -2.05
C ARG A 83 0.79 2.70 -1.19
N ALA A 84 1.43 1.54 -1.27
CA ALA A 84 0.93 0.34 -0.64
C ALA A 84 2.04 -0.56 -0.08
N GLU A 85 1.74 -1.31 0.98
CA GLU A 85 2.60 -2.36 1.51
C GLU A 85 2.22 -3.71 0.91
N VAL A 86 3.22 -4.48 0.46
CA VAL A 86 3.02 -5.85 -0.02
C VAL A 86 2.72 -6.77 1.16
N MET A 87 1.49 -7.27 1.23
CA MET A 87 1.05 -8.20 2.28
C MET A 87 1.44 -9.65 1.95
N TRP A 88 1.43 -10.00 0.67
CA TRP A 88 1.88 -11.30 0.15
C TRP A 88 2.15 -11.23 -1.36
N CYS A 89 3.05 -12.08 -1.83
CA CYS A 89 3.33 -12.34 -3.24
C CYS A 89 3.45 -13.86 -3.42
N ARG A 90 2.71 -14.46 -4.36
CA ARG A 90 2.65 -15.91 -4.55
C ARG A 90 2.56 -16.24 -6.03
N LYS A 91 3.28 -17.28 -6.46
CA LYS A 91 3.16 -17.82 -7.81
C LYS A 91 1.75 -18.40 -8.02
N ILE A 92 1.07 -17.99 -9.09
CA ILE A 92 -0.30 -18.43 -9.42
C ILE A 92 -0.36 -19.26 -10.70
N SER A 93 0.64 -19.14 -11.58
CA SER A 93 0.79 -19.99 -12.77
C SER A 93 2.05 -20.84 -12.66
N GLU A 94 1.92 -22.15 -12.87
CA GLU A 94 3.07 -23.07 -12.94
C GLU A 94 3.81 -23.03 -14.29
N ASN A 95 3.32 -22.24 -15.25
CA ASN A 95 3.99 -22.09 -16.54
C ASN A 95 5.45 -21.64 -16.32
N LYS A 96 6.40 -22.44 -16.79
CA LYS A 96 7.83 -22.17 -16.62
C LYS A 96 8.31 -21.06 -17.56
N THR A 97 7.65 -20.89 -18.71
CA THR A 97 8.02 -19.90 -19.72
C THR A 97 7.42 -18.53 -19.45
N ASP A 98 6.31 -18.44 -18.70
CA ASP A 98 5.68 -17.18 -18.32
C ASP A 98 5.03 -17.29 -16.93
N PRO A 99 5.84 -17.14 -15.86
CA PRO A 99 5.33 -17.27 -14.51
C PRO A 99 4.53 -16.03 -14.10
N SER A 100 3.29 -16.24 -13.70
CA SER A 100 2.45 -15.18 -13.13
C SER A 100 2.42 -15.27 -11.61
N TYR A 101 2.43 -14.11 -10.96
CA TYR A 101 2.41 -13.94 -9.52
C TYR A 101 1.20 -13.12 -9.12
N GLY A 102 0.45 -13.63 -8.16
CA GLY A 102 -0.59 -12.89 -7.47
C GLY A 102 0.03 -12.07 -6.34
N VAL A 103 -0.39 -10.81 -6.21
CA VAL A 103 0.13 -9.87 -5.24
C VAL A 103 -1.04 -9.22 -4.50
N GLY A 104 -1.02 -9.29 -3.18
CA GLY A 104 -1.96 -8.58 -2.33
C GLY A 104 -1.28 -7.44 -1.61
N VAL A 105 -1.85 -6.24 -1.70
CA VAL A 105 -1.30 -5.04 -1.07
C VAL A 105 -2.32 -4.37 -0.15
N ARG A 106 -1.82 -3.59 0.81
CA ARG A 106 -2.60 -2.72 1.69
C ARG A 106 -2.22 -1.27 1.41
N PHE A 107 -3.21 -0.41 1.15
CA PHE A 107 -2.96 1.01 0.95
C PHE A 107 -2.45 1.66 2.23
N MET A 108 -1.49 2.56 2.06
CA MET A 108 -1.07 3.46 3.12
C MET A 108 -2.06 4.63 3.21
N LEU A 109 -1.96 5.40 4.29
CA LEU A 109 -2.70 6.66 4.39
C LEU A 109 -1.85 7.77 3.79
N ASN A 110 -2.50 8.68 3.08
CA ASN A 110 -1.89 9.90 2.57
C ASN A 110 -2.33 11.14 3.37
N ILE A 111 -2.82 10.91 4.58
CA ILE A 111 -3.25 11.95 5.52
C ILE A 111 -2.13 12.13 6.54
N CYS A 112 -1.73 13.39 6.76
CA CYS A 112 -0.71 13.72 7.74
C CYS A 112 -1.26 13.57 9.18
N ASP A 113 -0.64 12.75 10.01
CA ASP A 113 -1.03 12.52 11.40
C ASP A 113 -0.93 13.79 12.26
N GLN A 114 -0.03 14.72 11.91
CA GLN A 114 0.17 15.95 12.67
C GLN A 114 -0.79 17.08 12.30
N CYS A 115 -1.19 17.20 11.02
CA CYS A 115 -1.97 18.35 10.55
C CYS A 115 -3.25 18.00 9.80
N GLY A 116 -3.55 16.71 9.62
CA GLY A 116 -4.75 16.21 8.97
C GLY A 116 -4.83 16.47 7.47
N LYS A 117 -3.79 17.05 6.84
CA LYS A 117 -3.79 17.34 5.41
C LYS A 117 -3.61 16.06 4.60
N THR A 118 -4.48 15.85 3.63
CA THR A 118 -4.26 14.91 2.53
C THR A 118 -3.17 15.45 1.61
N VAL A 119 -2.17 14.64 1.30
CA VAL A 119 -1.07 14.96 0.37
C VAL A 119 -0.93 13.86 -0.68
N PRO A 120 -0.18 14.07 -1.78
CA PRO A 120 0.14 12.99 -2.69
C PRO A 120 0.85 11.83 -1.97
N TYR A 121 0.54 10.60 -2.37
CA TYR A 121 1.13 9.38 -1.80
C TYR A 121 2.66 9.31 -1.92
N THR A 122 3.24 10.02 -2.89
CA THR A 122 4.70 10.16 -3.05
C THR A 122 5.33 11.15 -2.08
N GLU A 123 4.56 12.11 -1.57
CA GLU A 123 5.07 13.15 -0.69
C GLU A 123 4.91 12.80 0.78
N ILE A 124 3.94 11.95 1.13
CA ILE A 124 3.76 11.50 2.52
C ILE A 124 5.01 10.72 2.96
N GLN A 125 5.59 11.13 4.09
CA GLN A 125 6.77 10.51 4.68
C GLN A 125 6.35 9.60 5.82
N ARG A 126 6.86 8.37 5.83
CA ARG A 126 6.64 7.44 6.94
C ARG A 126 7.83 7.50 7.89
N THR A 127 7.57 7.68 9.19
CA THR A 127 8.60 7.57 10.24
C THR A 127 8.81 6.11 10.65
N ASP A 128 9.88 5.84 11.40
CA ASP A 128 10.14 4.51 11.96
C ASP A 128 9.03 4.07 12.93
N ASP A 129 8.38 5.05 13.59
CA ASP A 129 7.25 4.84 14.49
C ASP A 129 5.89 4.74 13.77
N PHE A 130 5.87 4.47 12.46
CA PHE A 130 4.65 4.31 11.67
C PHE A 130 3.77 5.57 11.54
N LEU A 131 4.31 6.76 11.81
CA LEU A 131 3.62 8.02 11.55
C LEU A 131 3.74 8.41 10.07
N PHE A 132 2.65 8.89 9.49
CA PHE A 132 2.55 9.45 8.16
C PHE A 132 2.52 10.97 8.25
N LEU A 133 3.58 11.64 7.79
CA LEU A 133 3.73 13.09 7.90
C LEU A 133 3.90 13.72 6.52
N CYS A 134 3.23 14.85 6.29
CA CYS A 134 3.53 15.66 5.11
C CYS A 134 4.98 16.20 5.17
N PRO A 135 5.58 16.61 4.03
CA PRO A 135 6.96 17.07 4.00
C PRO A 135 7.28 18.15 5.04
N THR A 136 6.36 19.10 5.25
CA THR A 136 6.52 20.17 6.24
C THR A 136 6.55 19.64 7.68
N CYS A 137 5.61 18.77 8.05
CA CYS A 137 5.54 18.21 9.39
C CYS A 137 6.71 17.26 9.67
N PHE A 138 7.13 16.49 8.67
CA PHE A 138 8.28 15.61 8.77
C PHE A 138 9.58 16.40 9.00
N GLN A 139 9.80 17.49 8.26
CA GLN A 139 10.98 18.34 8.45
C GLN A 139 10.98 19.02 9.83
N ARG A 140 9.80 19.46 10.32
CA ARG A 140 9.67 19.99 11.69
C ARG A 140 10.05 18.95 12.73
N LEU A 141 9.55 17.71 12.59
CA LEU A 141 9.90 16.62 13.50
C LEU A 141 11.41 16.33 13.47
N LYS A 142 12.03 16.28 12.28
CA LYS A 142 13.48 16.09 12.12
C LYS A 142 14.32 17.23 12.69
N SER A 143 13.80 18.45 12.70
CA SER A 143 14.51 19.60 13.26
C SER A 143 14.54 19.63 14.79
N LEU A 144 13.72 18.80 15.45
CA LEU A 144 13.75 18.67 16.91
C LEU A 144 15.00 17.89 17.35
N PRO A 145 15.70 18.32 18.41
CA PRO A 145 16.80 17.55 18.96
C PRO A 145 16.30 16.20 19.47
N ASP A 146 17.11 15.16 19.25
CA ASP A 146 16.82 13.85 19.80
C ASP A 146 16.76 13.92 21.33
N GLY A 147 15.75 13.27 21.91
CA GLY A 147 15.50 13.30 23.33
C GLY A 147 14.01 13.26 23.67
N LYS A 148 13.72 13.56 24.94
CA LYS A 148 12.37 13.38 25.51
C LYS A 148 11.28 14.16 24.77
N LEU A 149 11.58 15.37 24.28
CA LEU A 149 10.57 16.20 23.62
C LEU A 149 10.06 15.56 22.32
N LYS A 150 10.99 15.14 21.46
CA LYS A 150 10.67 14.46 20.20
C LYS A 150 9.92 13.16 20.45
N GLY A 151 10.42 12.32 21.37
CA GLY A 151 9.75 11.07 21.73
C GLY A 151 8.37 11.25 22.35
N THR A 152 8.15 12.33 23.13
CA THR A 152 6.82 12.64 23.68
C THR A 152 5.84 13.03 22.57
N LEU A 153 6.30 13.82 21.59
CA LEU A 153 5.47 14.21 20.45
C LEU A 153 5.12 12.99 19.57
N GLU A 154 6.08 12.11 19.29
CA GLU A 154 5.86 10.87 18.54
C GLU A 154 4.84 9.96 19.26
N ASN A 155 4.98 9.79 20.58
CA ASN A 155 4.00 9.04 21.38
C ASN A 155 2.60 9.66 21.35
N TYR A 156 2.50 10.98 21.49
CA TYR A 156 1.23 11.69 21.39
C TYR A 156 0.55 11.46 20.04
N LEU A 157 1.31 11.56 18.93
CA LEU A 157 0.80 11.35 17.58
C LEU A 157 0.38 9.90 17.33
N MET A 158 1.07 8.94 17.96
CA MET A 158 0.68 7.53 17.93
C MET A 158 -0.56 7.22 18.77
N GLY A 159 -1.14 8.21 19.47
CA GLY A 159 -2.24 8.00 20.40
C GLY A 159 -1.82 7.29 21.70
N ASN A 160 -0.51 7.13 21.92
CA ASN A 160 0.06 6.64 23.17
C ASN A 160 0.15 7.82 24.15
N VAL A 161 -1.00 8.24 24.68
CA VAL A 161 -1.04 9.25 25.74
C VAL A 161 -0.53 8.59 27.02
N ILE A 162 0.62 9.05 27.51
CA ILE A 162 1.22 8.65 28.79
C ILE A 162 0.74 9.59 29.89
#